data_AF-A0A388T208-F1
#
_entry.id   AF-A0A388T208-F1
#
_cell.length_a   1.000
_cell.length_b   1.000
_cell.length_c   1.000
_cell.angle_alpha   90.00
_cell.angle_beta   90.00
_cell.angle_gamma   90.00
#
_symmetry.space_group_name_H-M   'P 1'
#
loop_
_entity.id
_entity.type
_entity.pdbx_description
1 polymer ?
#
loop_
_entity_poly.entity_id
_entity_poly.type
_entity_poly.pdbx_seq_one_letter_code
_entity_poly.pdbx_strand_id
1 'polypeptide(L)' 'MDMSGVTRLDLACAYALLRVATRTERPPAVTVRGARRAVRRTLHHAGLDAVATITE' A
#
# COMPACT_ATOMS: atom_id res chain seq x y z
N MET A 1 2.38 -7.92 0.56
CA MET A 1 2.00 -7.45 1.90
C MET A 1 0.60 -7.94 2.20
N ASP A 2 0.44 -8.73 3.24
CA ASP A 2 -0.87 -9.07 3.78
C ASP A 2 -1.35 -7.95 4.70
N MET A 3 -2.55 -7.42 4.45
CA MET A 3 -3.19 -6.36 5.22
C MET A 3 -4.56 -6.79 5.77
N SER A 4 -4.89 -8.09 5.75
CA SER A 4 -6.15 -8.64 6.28
C SER A 4 -6.45 -8.23 7.73
N GLY A 5 -5.41 -8.15 8.56
CA GLY A 5 -5.49 -7.69 9.95
C GLY A 5 -5.47 -6.17 10.14
N VAL A 6 -5.19 -5.38 9.10
CA VAL A 6 -5.07 -3.92 9.21
C VAL A 6 -6.45 -3.30 9.13
N THR A 7 -6.92 -2.75 10.25
CA THR A 7 -8.24 -2.11 10.34
C THR A 7 -8.20 -0.62 10.00
N ARG A 8 -7.07 0.04 10.25
CA ARG A 8 -6.84 1.46 9.95
C ARG A 8 -5.41 1.69 9.49
N LEU A 9 -5.26 2.51 8.46
CA LEU A 9 -3.97 2.99 7.96
C LEU A 9 -4.06 4.50 7.78
N ASP A 10 -3.17 5.24 8.42
CA ASP A 10 -3.06 6.69 8.24
C ASP A 10 -2.21 7.05 7.03
N LEU A 11 -2.32 8.31 6.60
CA LEU A 11 -1.64 8.81 5.42
C LEU A 11 -0.11 8.83 5.57
N ALA A 12 0.41 9.07 6.78
CA ALA A 12 1.86 9.07 7.02
C ALA A 12 2.45 7.67 6.85
N CYS A 13 1.76 6.64 7.35
CA CYS A 13 2.10 5.24 7.13
C CYS A 13 2.03 4.87 5.64
N ALA A 14 1.00 5.32 4.92
CA ALA A 14 0.89 5.08 3.48
C ALA A 14 2.04 5.73 2.69
N TYR A 15 2.46 6.95 3.04
CA TYR A 15 3.64 7.58 2.44
C TYR A 15 4.96 6.88 2.81
N ALA A 16 5.07 6.35 4.02
CA ALA A 16 6.24 5.54 4.39
C ALA A 16 6.35 4.29 3.51
N LEU A 17 5.23 3.62 3.24
CA LEU A 17 5.18 2.49 2.31
C LEU A 17 5.60 2.90 0.90
N LEU A 18 5.05 4.01 0.39
CA LEU A 18 5.42 4.53 -0.93
C LEU A 18 6.92 4.83 -1.03
N ARG A 19 7.48 5.49 -0.01
CA ARG A 19 8.91 5.84 0.05
C ARG A 19 9.79 4.59 0.00
N VAL A 20 9.40 3.52 0.68
CA VAL A 20 10.14 2.25 0.64
C VAL A 20 9.99 1.58 -0.73
N ALA A 21 8.77 1.53 -1.27
CA ALA A 21 8.51 0.90 -2.56
C ALA A 21 9.23 1.59 -3.73
N THR A 22 9.44 2.91 -3.65
CA THR A 22 10.10 3.73 -4.68
C THR A 22 11.62 3.81 -4.54
N ARG A 23 12.19 3.42 -3.39
CA ARG A 23 13.65 3.42 -3.16
C ARG A 23 14.36 2.20 -3.72
N THR A 24 13.63 1.14 -4.06
CA THR A 24 14.21 -0.06 -4.62
C THR A 24 14.44 0.15 -6.12
N GLU A 25 15.67 -0.01 -6.60
CA GLU A 25 16.07 0.18 -8.01
C GLU A 25 15.27 -0.67 -8.99
N ARG A 26 14.66 -1.75 -8.49
CA ARG A 26 13.62 -2.52 -9.18
C ARG A 26 12.34 -2.35 -8.37
N PRO A 27 11.30 -1.66 -8.88
CA PRO A 27 10.04 -1.56 -8.14
C PRO A 27 9.58 -2.99 -7.84
N PRO A 28 9.53 -3.39 -6.56
CA PRO A 28 9.05 -4.72 -6.24
C PRO A 28 7.62 -4.78 -6.76
N ALA A 29 7.24 -5.89 -7.37
CA ALA A 29 5.82 -6.17 -7.60
C ALA A 29 5.17 -6.33 -6.21
N VAL A 30 4.81 -5.22 -5.56
CA VAL A 30 4.24 -5.24 -4.22
C VAL A 30 2.79 -5.65 -4.37
N THR A 31 2.49 -6.91 -4.09
CA THR A 31 1.09 -7.35 -4.03
C THR A 31 0.54 -7.09 -2.64
N VAL A 32 -0.42 -6.18 -2.50
CA VAL A 32 -1.18 -5.96 -1.26
C VAL A 32 -2.41 -6.88 -1.28
N ARG A 33 -2.63 -7.65 -0.21
CA ARG A 33 -3.77 -8.59 -0.09
C ARG A 33 -4.61 -8.25 1.13
N GLY A 34 -5.92 -8.53 1.10
CA GLY A 34 -6.80 -8.40 2.27
C GLY A 34 -7.04 -6.97 2.76
N ALA A 35 -6.66 -5.95 1.98
CA ALA A 35 -6.82 -4.56 2.40
C ALA A 35 -8.31 -4.17 2.44
N ARG A 36 -8.80 -3.80 3.64
CA ARG A 36 -10.17 -3.30 3.83
C ARG A 36 -10.38 -1.97 3.09
N ARG A 37 -11.64 -1.63 2.77
CA ARG A 37 -11.99 -0.41 2.00
C ARG A 37 -11.36 0.89 2.52
N ALA A 38 -11.31 1.08 3.85
CA ALA A 38 -10.69 2.26 4.45
C ALA A 38 -9.18 2.32 4.20
N VAL A 39 -8.49 1.19 4.37
CA VAL A 39 -7.05 1.04 4.10
C VAL A 39 -6.77 1.26 2.61
N ARG A 40 -7.55 0.63 1.72
CA ARG A 40 -7.45 0.83 0.27
C ARG A 40 -7.58 2.29 -0.13
N ARG A 41 -8.52 3.02 0.47
CA ARG A 41 -8.69 4.46 0.21
C ARG A 41 -7.45 5.25 0.60
N THR A 42 -6.85 4.98 1.76
CA THR A 42 -5.61 5.66 2.17
C THR A 42 -4.44 5.33 1.24
N LEU A 43 -4.31 4.06 0.83
CA LEU A 43 -3.27 3.63 -0.12
C LEU A 43 -3.41 4.33 -1.47
N HIS A 44 -4.64 4.41 -1.99
CA HIS A 44 -4.97 5.12 -3.22
C HIS A 44 -4.61 6.60 -3.12
N HIS A 45 -4.97 7.25 -2.00
CA HIS A 45 -4.67 8.66 -1.77
C HIS A 45 -3.16 8.94 -1.71
N ALA A 46 -2.37 7.97 -1.22
CA ALA A 46 -0.91 8.06 -1.21
C ALA A 46 -0.28 7.71 -2.57
N GLY A 47 -1.05 7.30 -3.58
CA GLY A 47 -0.53 6.91 -4.90
C GLY A 47 0.17 5.55 -4.92
N LEU A 48 -0.13 4.66 -3.96
CA LEU A 48 0.52 3.35 -3.88
C LEU A 48 0.16 2.43 -5.06
N ASP A 49 -0.94 2.71 -5.76
CA ASP A 49 -1.37 1.92 -6.94
C ASP A 49 -0.38 1.99 -8.11
N ALA A 50 0.51 3.00 -8.13
CA ALA A 50 1.54 3.12 -9.15
C ALA A 50 2.68 2.09 -8.99
N VAL A 51 2.82 1.52 -7.79
CA VAL A 51 3.93 0.63 -7.42
C VAL A 51 3.48 -0.69 -6.79
N ALA A 52 2.17 -0.85 -6.55
CA ALA A 52 1.61 -2.00 -5.87
C ALA A 52 0.30 -2.48 -6.53
N THR A 53 0.14 -3.81 -6.62
CA THR A 53 -1.11 -4.45 -7.04
C THR A 53 -1.95 -4.75 -5.81
N ILE A 54 -3.12 -4.14 -5.68
CA ILE A 54 -4.05 -4.40 -4.57
C ILE A 54 -5.04 -5.48 -4.98
N THR A 55 -5.00 -6.63 -4.32
CA THR A 55 -5.98 -7.72 -4.46
C THR A 55 -6.78 -7.86 -3.17
N GLU A 56 -8.03 -8.35 -3.29
CA GLU A 56 -8.79 -8.79 -2.13
C GLU A 56 -8.13 -9.99 -1.44
#